data_AF-A0A835FRE5-F1
#
_entry.id   AF-A0A835FRE5-F1
#
_cell.length_a   1.000
_cell.length_b   1.000
_cell.length_c   1.000
_cell.angle_alpha   90.00
_cell.angle_beta   90.00
_cell.angle_gamma   90.00
#
_symmetry.space_group_name_H-M   'P 1'
#
loop_
_entity.id
_entity.type
_entity.pdbx_description
1 polymer ?
#
loop_
_entity_poly.entity_id
_entity_poly.type
_entity_poly.pdbx_seq_one_letter_code
_entity_poly.pdbx_strand_id
1 'polypeptide(L)'
;MKAGESVSVEGSVVFLTRYRVSIACPTTAGGGGHEGETESSQIHRLQRPEAGAPREEMETQRAVLALKVNVDGAFCLETGDAGLGVVVRDDAGQPLLMASRRIFHCRDAEEAEALACLEGVRMSSRCLDRDVVLESVCSSVIKMLVEKGPNRSLVAPIILDMERESSCLKSVEFVKVGREQNKMAHELAQVAR
;
A
#
# COMPACT_ATOMS: atom_id res chain seq x y z
N MET A 1 33.62 -31.44 -3.97
CA MET A 1 32.70 -32.14 -3.03
C MET A 1 33.24 -31.90 -1.63
N LYS A 2 32.49 -31.41 -0.63
CA LYS A 2 31.11 -31.71 -0.19
C LYS A 2 30.30 -30.40 -0.09
N ALA A 3 29.05 -30.27 -0.55
CA ALA A 3 27.83 -31.07 -0.38
C ALA A 3 27.28 -31.03 1.05
N GLY A 4 26.16 -30.32 1.24
CA GLY A 4 25.21 -30.55 2.32
C GLY A 4 25.25 -29.57 3.49
N GLU A 5 24.83 -28.32 3.28
CA GLU A 5 24.10 -27.61 4.34
C GLU A 5 22.66 -27.47 3.88
N SER A 6 21.82 -28.35 4.42
CA SER A 6 20.38 -28.27 4.32
C SER A 6 19.94 -26.93 4.90
N VAL A 7 19.31 -26.11 4.07
CA VAL A 7 18.54 -24.94 4.54
C VAL A 7 17.54 -25.46 5.56
N SER A 8 17.80 -25.18 6.84
CA SER A 8 17.00 -25.71 7.94
C SER A 8 15.60 -25.09 7.89
N VAL A 9 14.60 -25.96 7.79
CA VAL A 9 13.17 -25.62 7.81
C VAL A 9 12.78 -24.91 9.11
N GLU A 10 13.59 -25.02 10.18
CA GLU A 10 13.35 -24.35 11.47
C GLU A 10 13.40 -22.81 11.40
N GLY A 11 14.22 -22.24 10.51
CA GLY A 11 14.24 -20.78 10.29
C GLY A 11 12.97 -20.26 9.60
N SER A 12 12.31 -21.10 8.81
CA SER A 12 11.03 -20.79 8.16
C SER A 12 9.84 -20.98 9.10
N VAL A 13 9.94 -21.84 10.12
CA VAL A 13 8.83 -22.16 11.03
C VAL A 13 8.60 -21.07 12.08
N VAL A 14 9.64 -20.37 12.57
CA VAL A 14 9.44 -19.24 13.51
C VAL A 14 8.73 -18.05 12.83
N PHE A 15 8.89 -17.89 11.52
CA PHE A 15 8.18 -16.86 10.74
C PHE A 15 6.76 -17.29 10.36
N LEU A 16 6.55 -18.57 10.03
CA LEU A 16 5.23 -19.10 9.63
C LEU A 16 4.28 -19.36 10.81
N THR A 17 4.76 -19.47 12.06
CA THR A 17 3.89 -19.71 13.23
C THR A 17 2.98 -18.51 13.58
N ARG A 18 3.26 -17.31 13.05
CA ARG A 18 2.36 -16.15 13.19
C ARG A 18 1.29 -16.04 12.09
N TYR A 19 1.30 -16.90 11.08
CA TYR A 19 0.34 -16.85 9.99
C TYR A 19 -0.71 -17.95 10.13
N ARG A 20 -1.81 -17.63 10.80
CA ARG A 20 -3.03 -18.45 10.68
C ARG A 20 -3.62 -18.19 9.31
N VAL A 21 -3.53 -19.19 8.44
CA VAL A 21 -4.48 -19.36 7.34
C VAL A 21 -5.87 -19.54 7.95
N SER A 22 -6.85 -18.74 7.51
CA SER A 22 -8.22 -19.19 7.40
C SER A 22 -8.77 -18.79 6.04
N ILE A 23 -9.46 -19.76 5.46
CA ILE A 23 -9.83 -19.92 4.06
C ILE A 23 -11.25 -19.35 3.85
N ALA A 24 -11.53 -19.04 2.59
CA ALA A 24 -12.82 -19.22 1.89
C ALA A 24 -13.63 -17.95 1.58
N CYS A 25 -13.75 -17.71 0.28
CA CYS A 25 -14.87 -17.03 -0.36
C CYS A 25 -16.12 -17.94 -0.32
N PRO A 26 -17.31 -17.42 0.00
CA PRO A 26 -18.55 -17.96 -0.52
C PRO A 26 -19.22 -16.97 -1.49
N THR A 27 -19.44 -17.47 -2.70
CA THR A 27 -20.27 -16.94 -3.78
C THR A 27 -21.75 -16.89 -3.39
N THR A 28 -22.43 -15.78 -3.73
CA THR A 28 -23.88 -15.60 -4.04
C THR A 28 -24.97 -16.07 -3.06
N ALA A 29 -25.93 -15.18 -2.75
CA ALA A 29 -27.29 -15.17 -3.34
C ALA A 29 -28.34 -14.38 -2.50
N GLY A 30 -29.11 -13.51 -3.18
CA GLY A 30 -30.55 -13.17 -2.96
C GLY A 30 -30.95 -12.38 -1.69
N GLY A 31 -31.90 -11.44 -1.66
CA GLY A 31 -32.89 -10.96 -2.62
C GLY A 31 -34.20 -10.56 -1.90
N GLY A 32 -34.79 -9.39 -2.25
CA GLY A 32 -36.18 -8.96 -1.96
C GLY A 32 -36.41 -8.22 -0.63
N GLY A 33 -37.23 -7.17 -0.50
CA GLY A 33 -38.15 -6.44 -1.39
C GLY A 33 -39.21 -5.65 -0.56
N HIS A 34 -39.95 -4.75 -1.22
CA HIS A 34 -41.16 -3.98 -0.80
C HIS A 34 -40.96 -2.69 0.04
N GLU A 35 -41.70 -1.59 -0.12
CA GLU A 35 -42.60 -0.98 -1.13
C GLU A 35 -43.11 0.34 -0.49
N GLY A 36 -43.44 1.37 -1.26
CA GLY A 36 -44.06 2.60 -0.73
C GLY A 36 -44.17 3.74 -1.74
N GLU A 37 -45.28 3.79 -2.45
CA GLU A 37 -45.68 4.85 -3.40
C GLU A 37 -46.34 6.04 -2.70
N THR A 38 -46.16 7.27 -3.20
CA THR A 38 -47.24 8.29 -3.25
C THR A 38 -46.94 9.36 -4.33
N GLU A 39 -47.96 9.66 -5.14
CA GLU A 39 -48.09 10.69 -6.19
C GLU A 39 -48.03 12.13 -5.60
N SER A 40 -47.98 13.29 -6.28
CA SER A 40 -48.23 13.74 -7.66
C SER A 40 -47.78 15.22 -7.81
N SER A 41 -47.87 15.74 -9.05
CA SER A 41 -48.05 17.15 -9.48
C SER A 41 -46.88 17.90 -10.18
N GLN A 42 -47.23 18.41 -11.37
CA GLN A 42 -46.43 19.05 -12.42
C GLN A 42 -46.31 20.57 -12.20
N ILE A 43 -45.32 21.24 -12.81
CA ILE A 43 -45.44 22.49 -13.61
C ILE A 43 -44.13 22.78 -14.40
N HIS A 44 -44.33 23.48 -15.51
CA HIS A 44 -43.57 23.72 -16.74
C HIS A 44 -42.27 24.57 -16.69
N ARG A 45 -41.31 24.18 -17.57
CA ARG A 45 -40.55 24.99 -18.56
C ARG A 45 -39.09 25.46 -18.28
N LEU A 46 -38.19 24.84 -19.05
CA LEU A 46 -36.93 25.29 -19.70
C LEU A 46 -35.94 26.20 -18.95
N GLN A 47 -34.76 25.64 -18.63
CA GLN A 47 -33.44 26.26 -18.90
C GLN A 47 -32.32 25.19 -18.83
N ARG A 48 -31.39 25.26 -19.78
CA ARG A 48 -30.09 24.56 -19.87
C ARG A 48 -29.04 25.68 -20.07
N PRO A 49 -27.73 25.46 -19.91
CA PRO A 49 -26.97 24.46 -19.15
C PRO A 49 -26.04 25.13 -18.10
N GLU A 50 -25.68 24.45 -17.01
CA GLU A 50 -24.49 24.84 -16.22
C GLU A 50 -23.75 23.59 -15.73
N ALA A 51 -22.44 23.75 -15.65
CA ALA A 51 -21.42 22.73 -15.79
C ALA A 51 -21.12 21.93 -14.49
N GLY A 52 -20.46 20.79 -14.68
CA GLY A 52 -19.69 20.12 -13.62
C GLY A 52 -20.24 18.76 -13.21
N ALA A 53 -19.98 17.73 -14.01
CA ALA A 53 -19.97 16.37 -13.48
C ALA A 53 -18.76 16.24 -12.53
N PRO A 54 -18.92 15.76 -11.27
CA PRO A 54 -17.82 15.63 -10.34
C PRO A 54 -16.85 14.55 -10.82
N ARG A 55 -15.56 14.87 -10.75
CA ARG A 55 -14.45 13.92 -11.03
C ARG A 55 -14.36 12.78 -9.98
N GLU A 56 -15.12 12.83 -8.90
CA GLU A 56 -15.05 11.87 -7.77
C GLU A 56 -15.62 10.47 -8.06
N GLU A 57 -16.56 10.32 -9.00
CA GLU A 57 -17.23 9.02 -9.21
C GLU A 57 -16.35 7.97 -9.92
N MET A 58 -15.28 8.41 -10.63
CA MET A 58 -14.39 7.49 -11.35
C MET A 58 -13.26 6.92 -10.49
N GLU A 59 -12.96 7.55 -9.36
CA GLU A 59 -11.86 7.17 -8.45
C GLU A 59 -12.25 6.01 -7.51
N THR A 60 -13.56 5.81 -7.30
CA THR A 60 -14.07 4.90 -6.27
C THR A 60 -14.21 3.45 -6.73
N GLN A 61 -14.30 3.17 -8.04
CA GLN A 61 -14.60 1.82 -8.54
C GLN A 61 -13.38 0.88 -8.68
N ARG A 62 -12.16 1.41 -8.84
CA ARG A 62 -10.94 0.58 -8.90
C ARG A 62 -10.40 0.19 -7.52
N ALA A 63 -10.69 1.02 -6.51
CA ALA A 63 -10.23 0.80 -5.14
C ALA A 63 -10.88 -0.41 -4.44
N VAL A 64 -12.06 -0.87 -4.90
CA VAL A 64 -12.85 -1.93 -4.25
C VAL A 64 -12.19 -3.32 -4.33
N LEU A 65 -11.10 -3.49 -5.10
CA LEU A 65 -10.36 -4.76 -5.17
C LEU A 65 -8.83 -4.58 -5.06
N ALA A 66 -8.37 -3.36 -4.78
CA ALA A 66 -6.96 -3.05 -4.73
C ALA A 66 -6.33 -3.53 -3.42
N LEU A 67 -5.10 -4.04 -3.53
CA LEU A 67 -4.27 -4.36 -2.39
C LEU A 67 -3.68 -3.07 -1.82
N LYS A 68 -4.00 -2.74 -0.56
CA LYS A 68 -3.45 -1.54 0.10
C LYS A 68 -2.16 -1.87 0.83
N VAL A 69 -1.14 -1.05 0.68
CA VAL A 69 0.19 -1.30 1.23
C VAL A 69 0.68 -0.07 1.98
N ASN A 70 0.52 -0.06 3.28
CA ASN A 70 1.05 0.98 4.15
C ASN A 70 2.52 0.74 4.42
N VAL A 71 3.32 1.79 4.28
CA VAL A 71 4.76 1.74 4.55
C VAL A 71 5.20 2.89 5.42
N ASP A 72 6.20 2.67 6.27
CA ASP A 72 6.80 3.71 7.09
C ASP A 72 8.28 3.43 7.35
N GLY A 73 9.10 4.48 7.32
CA GLY A 73 10.51 4.44 7.70
C GLY A 73 10.77 5.17 9.01
N ALA A 74 11.39 4.49 9.97
CA ALA A 74 11.73 5.05 11.28
C ALA A 74 13.25 5.16 11.44
N PHE A 75 13.82 6.36 11.33
CA PHE A 75 15.27 6.61 11.42
C PHE A 75 15.72 7.06 12.83
N CYS A 76 16.90 6.60 13.27
CA CYS A 76 17.56 7.01 14.51
C CYS A 76 18.85 7.79 14.19
N LEU A 77 18.86 9.08 14.48
CA LEU A 77 20.01 9.94 14.22
C LEU A 77 21.26 9.54 15.04
N GLU A 78 21.08 9.01 16.24
CA GLU A 78 22.17 8.70 17.16
C GLU A 78 22.99 7.49 16.72
N THR A 79 22.33 6.47 16.18
CA THR A 79 22.97 5.22 15.74
C THR A 79 23.18 5.16 14.23
N GLY A 80 22.41 5.93 13.45
CA GLY A 80 22.30 5.77 12.01
C GLY A 80 21.46 4.55 11.61
N ASP A 81 20.77 3.89 12.54
CA ASP A 81 19.89 2.76 12.23
C ASP A 81 18.51 3.24 11.78
N ALA A 82 17.83 2.43 10.97
CA ALA A 82 16.43 2.63 10.63
C ALA A 82 15.63 1.32 10.75
N GLY A 83 14.37 1.44 11.10
CA GLY A 83 13.38 0.36 10.96
C GLY A 83 12.44 0.67 9.80
N LEU A 84 12.10 -0.35 9.02
CA LEU A 84 11.09 -0.29 7.96
C LEU A 84 9.88 -1.07 8.43
N GLY A 85 8.67 -0.53 8.23
CA GLY A 85 7.41 -1.20 8.50
C GLY A 85 6.55 -1.26 7.25
N VAL A 86 5.94 -2.43 6.99
CA VAL A 86 5.04 -2.66 5.86
C VAL A 86 3.80 -3.40 6.34
N VAL A 87 2.61 -2.91 5.98
CA VAL A 87 1.32 -3.56 6.23
C VAL A 87 0.55 -3.68 4.92
N VAL A 88 0.37 -4.90 4.45
CA VAL A 88 -0.43 -5.25 3.29
C VAL A 88 -1.85 -5.58 3.76
N ARG A 89 -2.85 -4.97 3.13
CA ARG A 89 -4.27 -5.09 3.48
C ARG A 89 -5.12 -5.41 2.25
N ASP A 90 -6.24 -6.09 2.48
CA ASP A 90 -7.28 -6.25 1.47
C ASP A 90 -8.10 -4.95 1.29
N ASP A 91 -9.07 -4.99 0.38
CA ASP A 91 -9.99 -3.89 0.09
C ASP A 91 -10.90 -3.52 1.28
N ALA A 92 -11.17 -4.47 2.18
CA ALA A 92 -11.87 -4.23 3.45
C ALA A 92 -10.97 -3.63 4.54
N GLY A 93 -9.69 -3.40 4.24
CA GLY A 93 -8.70 -2.85 5.17
C GLY A 93 -8.19 -3.84 6.21
N GLN A 94 -8.48 -5.13 6.06
CA GLN A 94 -7.96 -6.17 6.95
C GLN A 94 -6.51 -6.48 6.61
N PRO A 95 -5.60 -6.55 7.61
CA PRO A 95 -4.21 -6.87 7.36
C PRO A 95 -4.06 -8.31 6.88
N LEU A 96 -3.54 -8.47 5.67
CA LEU A 96 -3.18 -9.75 5.09
C LEU A 96 -1.74 -10.13 5.40
N LEU A 97 -0.83 -9.16 5.47
CA LEU A 97 0.58 -9.41 5.77
C LEU A 97 1.18 -8.19 6.48
N MET A 98 2.08 -8.45 7.43
CA MET A 98 2.86 -7.42 8.12
C MET A 98 4.32 -7.82 8.11
N ALA A 99 5.19 -6.88 7.81
CA ALA A 99 6.63 -7.08 7.81
C ALA A 99 7.33 -5.90 8.49
N SER A 100 8.47 -6.19 9.11
CA SER A 100 9.37 -5.17 9.62
C SER A 100 10.81 -5.58 9.39
N ARG A 101 11.70 -4.62 9.17
CA ARG A 101 13.10 -4.87 8.85
C ARG A 101 13.99 -3.76 9.41
N ARG A 102 15.06 -4.15 10.11
CA ARG A 102 16.12 -3.21 10.50
C ARG A 102 17.10 -2.98 9.34
N ILE A 103 17.53 -1.72 9.18
CA ILE A 103 18.55 -1.25 8.26
C ILE A 103 19.63 -0.55 9.09
N PHE A 104 20.88 -0.93 8.86
CA PHE A 104 22.04 -0.28 9.47
C PHE A 104 22.61 0.77 8.51
N HIS A 105 23.21 1.84 9.03
CA HIS A 105 23.85 2.88 8.24
C HIS A 105 22.90 3.61 7.27
N CYS A 106 21.66 3.85 7.70
CA CYS A 106 20.75 4.73 6.99
C CYS A 106 21.21 6.19 7.16
N ARG A 107 21.14 6.95 6.08
CA ARG A 107 21.60 8.34 6.01
C ARG A 107 20.69 9.29 6.77
N ASP A 108 19.39 9.17 6.54
CA ASP A 108 18.38 10.07 7.08
C ASP A 108 16.97 9.45 7.01
N ALA A 109 15.99 10.17 7.56
CA ALA A 109 14.59 9.75 7.53
C ALA A 109 14.02 9.65 6.10
N GLU A 110 14.48 10.46 5.14
CA GLU A 110 13.98 10.39 3.76
C GLU A 110 14.43 9.09 3.08
N GLU A 111 15.67 8.65 3.32
CA GLU A 111 16.15 7.35 2.86
C GLU A 111 15.40 6.21 3.52
N ALA A 112 15.15 6.27 4.83
CA ALA A 112 14.36 5.24 5.53
C ALA A 112 12.95 5.10 4.92
N GLU A 113 12.27 6.22 4.66
CA GLU A 113 10.96 6.24 4.03
C GLU A 113 11.00 5.69 2.59
N ALA A 114 12.01 6.07 1.81
CA ALA A 114 12.18 5.57 0.44
C ALA A 114 12.45 4.05 0.42
N LEU A 115 13.27 3.54 1.35
CA LEU A 115 13.52 2.11 1.51
C LEU A 115 12.27 1.34 1.96
N ALA A 116 11.46 1.93 2.84
CA ALA A 116 10.19 1.34 3.25
C ALA A 116 9.21 1.22 2.08
N CYS A 117 9.10 2.25 1.24
CA CYS A 117 8.34 2.20 -0.01
C CYS A 117 8.84 1.10 -0.94
N LEU A 118 10.16 0.99 -1.14
CA LEU A 118 10.75 -0.06 -1.98
C LEU A 118 10.44 -1.46 -1.45
N GLU A 119 10.54 -1.67 -0.13
CA GLU A 119 10.15 -2.93 0.50
C GLU A 119 8.66 -3.22 0.32
N GLY A 120 7.79 -2.21 0.38
CA GLY A 120 6.36 -2.33 0.06
C GLY A 120 6.11 -2.79 -1.38
N VAL A 121 6.80 -2.20 -2.37
CA VAL A 121 6.74 -2.64 -3.78
C VAL A 121 7.19 -4.10 -3.92
N ARG A 122 8.32 -4.46 -3.28
CA ARG A 122 8.84 -5.84 -3.27
C ARG A 122 7.86 -6.84 -2.67
N MET A 123 7.22 -6.49 -1.56
CA MET A 123 6.20 -7.33 -0.94
C MET A 123 4.98 -7.50 -1.86
N SER A 124 4.61 -6.45 -2.57
CA SER A 124 3.48 -6.45 -3.51
C SER A 124 3.72 -7.32 -4.74
N SER A 125 4.99 -7.54 -5.13
CA SER A 125 5.36 -8.42 -6.25
C SER A 125 4.93 -9.88 -6.07
N ARG A 126 4.52 -10.27 -4.86
CA ARG A 126 3.96 -11.61 -4.59
C ARG A 126 2.49 -11.72 -5.02
N CYS A 127 1.84 -10.59 -5.31
CA CYS A 127 0.42 -10.46 -5.67
C CYS A 127 0.28 -9.84 -7.08
N LEU A 128 0.95 -10.43 -8.08
CA LEU A 128 1.11 -9.87 -9.43
C LEU A 128 -0.21 -9.59 -10.19
N ASP A 129 -1.31 -10.22 -9.79
CA ASP A 129 -2.63 -10.14 -10.42
C ASP A 129 -3.53 -9.02 -9.85
N ARG A 130 -3.08 -8.32 -8.80
CA ARG A 130 -3.85 -7.26 -8.13
C ARG A 130 -3.33 -5.87 -8.45
N ASP A 131 -4.26 -4.93 -8.47
CA ASP A 131 -3.94 -3.50 -8.47
C ASP A 131 -3.45 -3.12 -7.06
N VAL A 132 -2.39 -2.32 -6.98
CA VAL A 132 -1.73 -1.98 -5.70
C VAL A 132 -1.88 -0.50 -5.41
N VAL A 133 -2.24 -0.14 -4.18
CA VAL A 133 -2.19 1.24 -3.67
C VAL A 133 -1.16 1.27 -2.54
N LEU A 134 0.00 1.86 -2.80
CA LEU A 134 1.05 2.04 -1.81
C LEU A 134 0.87 3.38 -1.11
N GLU A 135 0.66 3.32 0.20
CA GLU A 135 0.32 4.43 1.07
C GLU A 135 1.51 4.80 1.98
N SER A 136 2.02 6.03 1.87
CA SER A 136 3.11 6.53 2.71
C SER A 136 2.75 7.89 3.32
N VAL A 137 3.32 8.22 4.49
CA VAL A 137 3.22 9.56 5.08
C VAL A 137 4.19 10.57 4.45
N CYS A 138 5.21 10.09 3.72
CA CYS A 138 6.30 10.91 3.21
C CYS A 138 5.97 11.60 1.88
N SER A 139 5.59 12.88 1.95
CA SER A 139 5.25 13.66 0.74
C SER A 139 6.39 13.77 -0.27
N SER A 140 7.66 13.84 0.16
CA SER A 140 8.76 14.01 -0.78
C SER A 140 8.92 12.76 -1.64
N VAL A 141 8.90 11.57 -1.02
CA VAL A 141 8.98 10.28 -1.71
C VAL A 141 7.78 10.08 -2.65
N ILE A 142 6.56 10.32 -2.19
CA ILE A 142 5.36 10.22 -3.04
C ILE A 142 5.44 11.18 -4.23
N LYS A 143 5.86 12.44 -4.00
CA LYS A 143 6.03 13.42 -5.07
C LYS A 143 7.02 12.94 -6.14
N MET A 144 8.15 12.37 -5.72
CA MET A 144 9.17 11.84 -6.63
C MET A 144 8.69 10.64 -7.46
N LEU A 145 7.75 9.84 -6.94
CA LEU A 145 7.17 8.69 -7.64
C LEU A 145 6.03 9.07 -8.60
N VAL A 146 5.31 10.15 -8.29
CA VAL A 146 4.13 10.57 -9.07
C VAL A 146 4.49 11.60 -10.15
N GLU A 147 5.38 12.55 -9.84
CA GLU A 147 5.74 13.61 -10.77
C GLU A 147 6.81 13.16 -11.76
N LYS A 148 6.48 13.25 -13.06
CA LYS A 148 7.44 12.95 -14.13
C LYS A 148 8.42 14.11 -14.31
N GLY A 149 9.68 13.90 -13.94
CA GLY A 149 10.73 14.89 -14.10
C GLY A 149 12.11 14.39 -13.68
N PRO A 150 13.18 15.15 -13.95
CA PRO A 150 14.52 14.81 -13.50
C PRO A 150 14.58 14.82 -11.96
N ASN A 151 14.86 13.66 -11.36
CA ASN A 151 15.08 13.52 -9.93
C ASN A 151 16.59 13.61 -9.60
N ARG A 152 16.96 14.64 -8.83
CA ARG A 152 18.35 14.87 -8.35
C ARG A 152 18.50 14.67 -6.84
N SER A 153 17.50 14.08 -6.19
CA SER A 153 17.56 13.78 -4.76
C SER A 153 18.61 12.70 -4.48
N LEU A 154 19.04 12.62 -3.21
CA LEU A 154 19.95 11.57 -2.76
C LEU A 154 19.29 10.18 -2.78
N VAL A 155 17.95 10.12 -2.74
CA VAL A 155 17.19 8.86 -2.83
C VAL A 155 16.80 8.50 -4.27
N ALA A 156 17.22 9.27 -5.28
CA ALA A 156 16.90 8.99 -6.68
C ALA A 156 17.22 7.55 -7.14
N PRO A 157 18.33 6.91 -6.72
CA PRO A 157 18.57 5.49 -7.04
C PRO A 157 17.48 4.55 -6.50
N ILE A 158 16.97 4.82 -5.29
CA ILE A 158 15.90 4.03 -4.66
C ILE A 158 14.58 4.24 -5.41
N ILE A 159 14.30 5.46 -5.86
CA ILE A 159 13.14 5.76 -6.71
C ILE A 159 13.21 4.99 -8.03
N LEU A 160 14.38 4.97 -8.69
CA LEU A 160 14.57 4.22 -9.94
C LEU A 160 14.39 2.70 -9.75
N ASP A 161 14.88 2.16 -8.63
CA ASP A 161 14.66 0.76 -8.28
C ASP A 161 13.16 0.48 -8.07
N MET A 162 12.43 1.38 -7.40
CA MET A 162 10.98 1.27 -7.23
C MET A 162 10.25 1.30 -8.57
N GLU A 163 10.58 2.21 -9.48
CA GLU A 163 9.98 2.27 -10.81
C GLU A 163 10.22 0.99 -11.61
N ARG A 164 11.46 0.47 -11.56
CA ARG A 164 11.83 -0.78 -12.23
C ARG A 164 11.05 -1.96 -11.67
N GLU A 165 11.00 -2.10 -10.35
CA GLU A 165 10.33 -3.24 -9.71
C GLU A 165 8.80 -3.14 -9.82
N SER A 166 8.26 -1.91 -9.83
CA SER A 166 6.83 -1.65 -10.06
C SER A 166 6.37 -2.06 -11.46
N SER A 167 7.26 -2.13 -12.46
CA SER A 167 6.91 -2.58 -13.81
C SER A 167 6.44 -4.03 -13.89
N CYS A 168 6.70 -4.83 -12.85
CA CYS A 168 6.24 -6.21 -12.74
C CYS A 168 4.82 -6.32 -12.15
N LEU A 169 4.29 -5.26 -11.53
CA LEU A 169 2.96 -5.23 -10.96
C LEU A 169 1.91 -4.95 -12.06
N LYS A 170 0.69 -5.50 -11.90
CA LYS A 170 -0.43 -5.17 -12.79
C LYS A 170 -0.69 -3.67 -12.84
N SER A 171 -0.73 -3.03 -11.68
CA SER A 171 -0.70 -1.59 -11.52
C SER A 171 -0.24 -1.22 -10.12
N VAL A 172 0.36 -0.05 -9.98
CA VAL A 172 0.65 0.56 -8.68
C VAL A 172 0.29 2.04 -8.70
N GLU A 173 -0.39 2.47 -7.66
CA GLU A 173 -0.65 3.86 -7.34
C GLU A 173 0.09 4.23 -6.06
N PHE A 174 0.75 5.39 -6.06
CA PHE A 174 1.45 5.91 -4.90
C PHE A 174 0.65 7.05 -4.28
N VAL A 175 0.20 6.86 -3.04
CA VAL A 175 -0.72 7.76 -2.36
C VAL A 175 -0.11 8.27 -1.06
N LYS A 176 -0.23 9.58 -0.83
CA LYS A 176 0.09 10.17 0.48
C LYS A 176 -1.08 9.96 1.42
N VAL A 177 -0.81 9.44 2.62
CA VAL A 177 -1.80 9.30 3.70
C VAL A 177 -1.42 10.08 4.96
N GLY A 178 -2.38 10.30 5.84
CA GLY A 178 -2.14 10.89 7.16
C GLY A 178 -1.51 9.90 8.15
N ARG A 179 -0.88 10.41 9.20
CA ARG A 179 -0.21 9.59 10.24
C ARG A 179 -1.15 8.58 10.91
N GLU A 180 -2.39 8.98 11.21
CA GLU A 180 -3.37 8.09 11.85
C GLU A 180 -3.74 6.90 10.95
N GLN A 181 -3.80 7.11 9.63
CA GLN A 181 -4.06 6.04 8.65
C GLN A 181 -2.87 5.08 8.52
N ASN A 182 -1.66 5.54 8.84
CA ASN A 182 -0.41 4.79 8.70
C ASN A 182 0.13 4.21 10.02
N LYS A 183 -0.65 4.29 11.11
CA LYS A 183 -0.19 3.99 12.47
C LYS A 183 0.44 2.60 12.62
N MET A 184 -0.14 1.57 12.00
CA MET A 184 0.40 0.20 12.10
C MET A 184 1.77 0.06 11.43
N ALA A 185 1.96 0.65 10.24
CA ALA A 185 3.26 0.61 9.58
C ALA A 185 4.32 1.38 10.40
N HIS A 186 3.93 2.52 10.97
CA HIS A 186 4.77 3.29 11.88
C HIS A 186 5.20 2.47 13.10
N GLU A 187 4.27 1.81 13.78
CA GLU A 187 4.58 0.96 14.94
C GLU A 187 5.53 -0.19 14.58
N LEU A 188 5.34 -0.82 13.42
CA LEU A 188 6.26 -1.85 12.92
C LEU A 188 7.67 -1.32 12.66
N ALA A 189 7.78 -0.14 12.04
CA ALA A 189 9.05 0.53 11.80
C ALA A 189 9.76 0.86 13.12
N GLN A 190 9.03 1.38 14.10
CA GLN A 190 9.53 1.72 15.43
C GLN A 190 10.07 0.51 16.19
N VAL A 191 9.44 -0.65 16.07
CA VAL A 191 9.88 -1.90 16.70
C VAL A 191 11.16 -2.45 16.07
N ALA A 192 11.36 -2.24 14.77
CA ALA A 192 12.53 -2.73 14.05
C ALA A 192 13.75 -1.81 14.14
N ARG A 193 13.56 -0.53 14.42
CA ARG A 193 14.64 0.45 14.58
C ARG A 193 15.52 0.15 15.78
#